data_AF-A0A5B6YT15-F1
#
_entry.id   AF-A0A5B6YT15-F1
#
_cell.length_a   1.000
_cell.length_b   1.000
_cell.length_c   1.000
_cell.angle_alpha   90.00
_cell.angle_beta   90.00
_cell.angle_gamma   90.00
#
_symmetry.space_group_name_H-M   'P 1'
#
loop_
_entity.id
_entity.type
_entity.pdbx_description
1 polymer ?
#
loop_
_entity_poly.entity_id
_entity_poly.type
_entity_poly.pdbx_seq_one_letter_code
_entity_poly.pdbx_strand_id
1 'polypeptide(L)'
;WSGDSAVYCHQSGEIVTLPYNAAMPISLKVLEHEIFTVTPIKVLAPGFSFAPLGLIDMFNAGGAIEGLRYEVQGGVKLSELGNGYEGEGNGVAGERVENLSTEVVALVSMEVKGCGWFGAYSSAKPRKCTLGSTVVDFAYDSDSGLVTFNLDHMPEEGQKVHTVKVEL
;
A
#
# COMPACT_ATOMS: atom_id res chain seq x y z
N TRP A 1 1.45 -3.51 -14.96
CA TRP A 1 1.37 -4.18 -13.64
C TRP A 1 2.25 -5.42 -13.72
N SER A 2 3.07 -5.71 -12.70
CA SER A 2 4.05 -6.82 -12.69
C SER A 2 3.45 -8.17 -12.28
N GLY A 3 2.20 -8.18 -11.81
CA GLY A 3 1.55 -9.38 -11.26
C GLY A 3 1.58 -9.44 -9.73
N ASP A 4 2.47 -8.68 -9.09
CA ASP A 4 2.58 -8.65 -7.63
C ASP A 4 1.40 -7.92 -6.99
N SER A 5 0.95 -8.43 -5.85
CA SER A 5 -0.21 -7.92 -5.13
C SER A 5 0.04 -7.90 -3.63
N ALA A 6 -0.60 -6.97 -2.92
CA ALA A 6 -0.70 -6.99 -1.48
C ALA A 6 -2.09 -7.49 -1.09
N VAL A 7 -2.15 -8.39 -0.12
CA VAL A 7 -3.36 -9.03 0.37
C VAL A 7 -3.51 -8.71 1.85
N TYR A 8 -4.52 -7.93 2.19
CA TYR A 8 -4.86 -7.60 3.57
C TYR A 8 -5.95 -8.53 4.09
N CYS A 9 -5.69 -9.13 5.25
CA CYS A 9 -6.56 -10.06 5.96
C CYS A 9 -7.35 -9.28 7.01
N HIS A 10 -8.68 -9.20 6.86
CA HIS A 10 -9.51 -8.36 7.74
C HIS A 10 -9.61 -8.93 9.16
N GLN A 11 -9.61 -10.25 9.32
CA GLN A 11 -9.72 -10.85 10.65
C GLN A 11 -8.44 -10.69 11.49
N SER A 12 -7.25 -10.87 10.89
CA SER A 12 -5.97 -10.73 11.61
C SER A 12 -5.41 -9.31 11.60
N GLY A 13 -5.83 -8.46 10.65
CA GLY A 13 -5.24 -7.14 10.42
C GLY A 13 -3.85 -7.18 9.79
N GLU A 14 -3.44 -8.33 9.26
CA GLU A 14 -2.13 -8.53 8.66
C GLU A 14 -2.16 -8.32 7.15
N ILE A 15 -0.99 -7.99 6.57
CA ILE A 15 -0.80 -7.88 5.13
C ILE A 15 0.28 -8.84 4.64
N VAL A 16 0.01 -9.49 3.51
CA VAL A 16 0.93 -10.40 2.84
C VAL A 16 1.16 -9.91 1.41
N THR A 17 2.43 -9.83 0.99
CA THR A 17 2.79 -9.57 -0.40
C THR A 17 2.87 -10.89 -1.16
N LEU A 18 2.08 -11.02 -2.22
CA LEU A 18 2.09 -12.18 -3.11
C LEU A 18 2.79 -11.81 -4.44
N PRO A 19 3.95 -12.42 -4.74
CA PRO A 19 4.57 -12.29 -6.05
C PRO A 19 3.70 -12.86 -7.16
N TYR A 20 3.99 -12.46 -8.39
CA TYR A 20 3.41 -13.10 -9.58
C TYR A 20 3.56 -14.64 -9.53
N ASN A 21 2.47 -15.35 -9.85
CA ASN A 21 2.36 -16.81 -9.80
C ASN A 21 2.55 -17.47 -8.41
N ALA A 22 2.58 -16.70 -7.33
CA ALA A 22 2.48 -17.25 -5.99
C ALA A 22 1.02 -17.57 -5.63
N ALA A 23 0.82 -18.53 -4.73
CA ALA A 23 -0.48 -18.86 -4.16
C ALA A 23 -0.41 -18.77 -2.64
N MET A 24 -1.47 -18.24 -2.03
CA MET A 24 -1.65 -18.22 -0.58
C MET A 24 -2.63 -19.33 -0.19
N PRO A 25 -2.18 -20.40 0.49
CA PRO A 25 -3.10 -21.44 0.94
C PRO A 25 -4.02 -20.88 2.04
N ILE A 26 -5.32 -21.14 1.91
CA ILE A 26 -6.34 -20.74 2.87
C ILE A 26 -7.10 -22.00 3.32
N SER A 27 -7.35 -22.14 4.62
CA SER A 27 -8.15 -23.21 5.20
C SER A 27 -9.20 -22.61 6.12
N LEU A 28 -10.48 -22.92 5.85
CA LEU A 28 -11.62 -22.44 6.63
C LEU A 28 -12.40 -23.65 7.18
N LYS A 29 -12.88 -23.56 8.41
CA LYS A 29 -13.78 -24.54 9.02
C LYS A 29 -15.20 -24.39 8.47
N VAL A 30 -16.05 -25.35 8.83
CA VAL A 30 -17.50 -25.28 8.53
C VAL A 30 -18.08 -24.00 9.12
N LEU A 31 -18.71 -23.18 8.28
CA LEU A 31 -19.29 -21.86 8.61
C LEU A 31 -18.28 -20.77 9.01
N GLU A 32 -16.99 -20.95 8.73
CA GLU A 32 -15.98 -19.90 8.87
C GLU A 32 -15.86 -19.06 7.58
N HIS A 33 -15.51 -17.79 7.73
CA HIS A 33 -15.28 -16.88 6.61
C HIS A 33 -14.08 -15.98 6.90
N GLU A 34 -13.44 -15.51 5.84
CA GLU A 34 -12.40 -14.50 5.87
C GLU A 34 -12.66 -13.51 4.73
N ILE A 35 -12.33 -12.24 4.95
CA ILE A 35 -12.46 -11.18 3.96
C ILE A 35 -11.06 -10.67 3.65
N PHE A 36 -10.71 -10.71 2.37
CA PHE A 36 -9.45 -10.20 1.87
C PHE A 36 -9.65 -8.96 1.03
N THR A 37 -8.80 -7.96 1.22
CA THR A 37 -8.61 -6.87 0.26
C THR A 37 -7.34 -7.12 -0.53
N VAL A 38 -7.48 -7.29 -1.84
CA VAL A 38 -6.36 -7.55 -2.76
C VAL A 38 -6.15 -6.32 -3.62
N THR A 39 -4.93 -5.81 -3.63
CA THR A 39 -4.56 -4.60 -4.38
C THR A 39 -3.24 -4.83 -5.15
N PRO A 40 -3.15 -4.39 -6.42
CA PRO A 40 -1.92 -4.56 -7.19
C PRO A 40 -0.81 -3.67 -6.63
N ILE A 41 0.40 -4.22 -6.49
CA ILE A 41 1.58 -3.46 -6.10
C ILE A 41 2.10 -2.69 -7.32
N LYS A 42 2.28 -1.38 -7.16
CA LYS A 42 2.87 -0.50 -8.16
C LYS A 42 4.29 -0.17 -7.76
N VAL A 43 5.26 -0.55 -8.59
CA VAL A 43 6.65 -0.08 -8.48
C VAL A 43 6.72 1.37 -8.96
N LEU A 44 7.25 2.25 -8.11
CA LEU A 44 7.38 3.69 -8.34
C LEU A 44 8.84 4.06 -8.68
N ALA A 45 9.78 3.49 -7.95
CA ALA A 45 11.22 3.60 -8.16
C ALA A 45 11.93 2.36 -7.55
N PRO A 46 13.23 2.12 -7.80
CA PRO A 46 13.97 1.05 -7.13
C PRO A 46 13.88 1.16 -5.61
N GLY A 47 13.37 0.11 -4.95
CA GLY A 47 13.11 0.10 -3.49
C GLY A 47 11.78 0.71 -3.05
N PHE A 48 11.07 1.42 -3.94
CA PHE A 48 9.82 2.10 -3.64
C PHE A 48 8.66 1.51 -4.44
N SER A 49 7.74 0.88 -3.71
CA SER A 49 6.51 0.33 -4.23
C SER A 49 5.37 0.61 -3.27
N PHE A 50 4.16 0.69 -3.82
CA PHE A 50 2.98 1.07 -3.07
C PHE A 50 1.75 0.32 -3.56
N ALA A 51 0.82 0.00 -2.66
CA ALA A 51 -0.48 -0.55 -3.01
C ALA A 51 -1.56 -0.05 -2.03
N PRO A 52 -2.59 0.67 -2.51
CA PRO A 52 -3.61 1.20 -1.60
C PRO A 52 -4.62 0.11 -1.20
N LEU A 53 -5.01 0.05 0.07
CA LEU A 53 -6.08 -0.84 0.56
C LEU A 53 -7.42 -0.12 0.69
N GLY A 54 -7.41 1.15 1.12
CA GLY A 54 -8.61 1.93 1.39
C GLY A 54 -8.98 1.90 2.87
N LEU A 55 -10.28 1.92 3.18
CA LEU A 55 -10.78 1.89 4.56
C LEU A 55 -10.80 0.45 5.10
N ILE A 56 -9.76 0.06 5.84
CA ILE A 56 -9.50 -1.32 6.28
C ILE A 56 -10.37 -1.79 7.45
N ASP A 57 -11.14 -0.90 8.06
CA ASP A 57 -12.22 -1.22 9.00
C ASP A 57 -13.58 -1.40 8.30
N MET A 58 -13.62 -1.35 6.96
CA MET A 58 -14.79 -1.63 6.13
C MET A 58 -14.58 -2.86 5.25
N PHE A 59 -15.62 -3.69 5.07
CA PHE A 59 -15.54 -4.87 4.20
C PHE A 59 -15.33 -4.55 2.72
N ASN A 60 -15.71 -3.35 2.29
CA ASN A 60 -15.49 -2.83 0.94
C ASN A 60 -14.32 -1.83 0.90
N ALA A 61 -13.23 -2.12 1.62
CA ALA A 61 -12.08 -1.23 1.82
C ALA A 61 -11.63 -0.51 0.53
N GLY A 62 -11.28 -1.27 -0.50
CA GLY A 62 -10.81 -0.71 -1.78
C GLY A 62 -11.88 0.09 -2.52
N GLY A 63 -13.16 -0.19 -2.28
CA GLY A 63 -14.29 0.53 -2.84
C GLY A 63 -14.48 1.95 -2.27
N ALA A 64 -13.80 2.29 -1.17
CA ALA A 64 -13.75 3.66 -0.66
C ALA A 64 -12.90 4.58 -1.54
N ILE A 65 -11.98 4.04 -2.37
CA ILE A 65 -11.07 4.83 -3.20
C ILE A 65 -11.74 5.14 -4.54
N GLU A 66 -11.98 6.43 -4.82
CA GLU A 66 -12.55 6.90 -6.09
C GLU A 66 -11.49 7.34 -7.10
N GLY A 67 -10.36 7.83 -6.60
CA GLY A 67 -9.29 8.40 -7.40
C GLY A 67 -7.94 7.98 -6.87
N LEU A 68 -7.00 7.72 -7.78
CA LEU A 68 -5.64 7.29 -7.46
C LEU A 68 -4.68 7.85 -8.50
N ARG A 69 -3.65 8.58 -8.04
CA ARG A 69 -2.60 9.15 -8.87
C ARG A 69 -1.24 8.90 -8.24
N TYR A 70 -0.27 8.63 -9.10
CA TYR A 70 1.12 8.39 -8.75
C TYR A 70 1.98 9.42 -9.45
N GLU A 71 2.78 10.16 -8.70
CA GLU A 71 3.74 11.14 -9.22
C GLU A 71 5.13 10.75 -8.74
N VAL A 72 6.00 10.34 -9.67
CA VAL A 72 7.39 9.97 -9.35
C VAL A 72 8.26 11.21 -9.54
N GLN A 73 8.98 11.63 -8.50
CA GLN A 73 9.92 12.75 -8.58
C GLN A 73 11.30 12.20 -8.95
N GLY A 74 11.84 12.71 -10.06
CA GLY A 74 12.92 12.06 -10.80
C GLY A 74 14.31 12.26 -10.18
N GLY A 75 14.96 11.12 -9.89
CA GLY A 75 16.41 11.00 -9.68
C GLY A 75 16.96 9.61 -10.02
N VAL A 76 16.14 8.56 -9.94
CA VAL A 76 16.59 7.18 -10.23
C VAL A 76 16.03 6.73 -11.58
N LYS A 77 16.90 6.70 -12.61
CA LYS A 77 16.57 6.12 -13.91
C LYS A 77 16.31 4.62 -13.76
N LEU A 78 15.14 4.17 -14.20
CA LEU A 78 14.72 2.76 -14.29
C LEU A 78 15.52 1.94 -15.34
N SER A 79 16.73 2.36 -15.74
CA SER A 79 17.43 1.84 -16.92
C SER A 79 18.66 0.96 -16.64
N GLU A 80 18.90 0.46 -15.42
CA GLU A 80 20.08 -0.40 -15.15
C GLU A 80 19.80 -1.77 -14.51
N LEU A 81 18.54 -2.24 -14.42
CA LEU A 81 18.28 -3.67 -14.15
C LEU A 81 17.94 -4.43 -15.43
N GLY A 82 18.92 -4.50 -16.33
CA GLY A 82 18.93 -5.40 -17.47
C GLY A 82 19.95 -6.53 -17.27
N ASN A 83 19.43 -7.76 -17.18
CA ASN A 83 20.07 -9.06 -17.40
C ASN A 83 20.79 -9.78 -16.24
N GLY A 84 20.32 -11.02 -16.01
CA GLY A 84 20.76 -12.01 -15.02
C GLY A 84 19.64 -12.18 -13.98
N TYR A 85 18.98 -13.32 -13.77
CA TYR A 85 19.44 -14.72 -13.74
C TYR A 85 18.24 -15.67 -13.92
N GLU A 86 18.49 -16.83 -14.53
CA GLU A 86 17.60 -17.99 -14.57
C GLU A 86 17.70 -18.80 -13.25
N GLY A 87 16.61 -19.44 -12.84
CA GLY A 87 16.68 -20.67 -12.01
C GLY A 87 16.35 -20.55 -10.51
N GLU A 88 15.26 -21.23 -10.14
CA GLU A 88 15.06 -22.05 -8.92
C GLU A 88 15.06 -21.38 -7.52
N GLY A 89 13.85 -21.32 -6.94
CA GLY A 89 13.55 -21.90 -5.63
C GLY A 89 14.34 -21.42 -4.41
N ASN A 90 13.95 -20.27 -3.85
CA ASN A 90 13.65 -20.10 -2.41
C ASN A 90 13.22 -18.65 -2.16
N GLY A 91 12.03 -18.46 -1.59
CA GLY A 91 11.47 -17.17 -1.24
C GLY A 91 12.26 -16.50 -0.11
N VAL A 92 13.35 -15.83 -0.47
CA VAL A 92 13.99 -14.86 0.41
C VAL A 92 13.28 -13.53 0.15
N ALA A 93 12.48 -13.10 1.13
CA ALA A 93 11.96 -11.74 1.17
C ALA A 93 13.16 -10.80 0.97
N GLY A 94 13.18 -10.08 -0.15
CA GLY A 94 14.23 -9.10 -0.42
C GLY A 94 14.37 -8.19 0.80
N GLU A 95 15.61 -8.00 1.24
CA GLU A 95 15.96 -7.14 2.38
C GLU A 95 15.23 -5.80 2.22
N ARG A 96 14.23 -5.54 3.07
CA ARG A 96 13.37 -4.37 2.93
C ARG A 96 14.16 -3.15 3.37
N VAL A 97 14.31 -2.20 2.45
CA VAL A 97 15.20 -1.05 2.57
C VAL A 97 14.53 0.02 3.43
N GLU A 98 15.18 0.44 4.52
CA GLU A 98 14.76 1.67 5.22
C GLU A 98 14.85 2.85 4.25
N ASN A 99 13.85 3.74 4.29
CA ASN A 99 13.85 4.93 3.44
C ASN A 99 14.95 5.92 3.88
N LEU A 100 16.15 5.75 3.32
CA LEU A 100 17.31 6.61 3.55
C LEU A 100 17.36 7.79 2.58
N SER A 101 16.35 7.96 1.71
CA SER A 101 16.30 9.07 0.78
C SER A 101 16.09 10.40 1.51
N THR A 102 16.90 11.39 1.18
CA THR A 102 16.73 12.76 1.67
C THR A 102 15.61 13.50 0.94
N GLU A 103 15.26 13.05 -0.27
CA GLU A 103 14.28 13.67 -1.16
C GLU A 103 13.01 12.82 -1.31
N VAL A 104 11.89 13.47 -1.66
CA VAL A 104 10.65 12.76 -1.96
C VAL A 104 10.87 12.02 -3.29
N VAL A 105 10.72 10.71 -3.26
CA VAL A 105 10.86 9.83 -4.42
C VAL A 105 9.54 9.74 -5.16
N ALA A 106 8.42 9.66 -4.43
CA ALA A 106 7.11 9.61 -5.03
C ALA A 106 6.02 10.21 -4.14
N LEU A 107 5.00 10.77 -4.78
CA LEU A 107 3.76 11.21 -4.15
C LEU A 107 2.61 10.33 -4.64
N VAL A 108 1.94 9.66 -3.73
CA VAL A 108 0.70 8.92 -4.00
C VAL A 108 -0.47 9.75 -3.51
N SER A 109 -1.35 10.15 -4.42
CA SER A 109 -2.58 10.91 -4.10
C SER A 109 -3.81 10.04 -4.31
N MET A 110 -4.69 10.00 -3.33
CA MET A 110 -5.91 9.20 -3.31
C MET A 110 -7.11 10.05 -2.94
N GLU A 111 -8.25 9.78 -3.57
CA GLU A 111 -9.55 10.35 -3.23
C GLU A 111 -10.37 9.28 -2.53
N VAL A 112 -10.64 9.46 -1.24
CA VAL A 112 -11.21 8.43 -0.36
C VAL A 112 -12.56 8.89 0.21
N LYS A 113 -13.60 8.09 0.05
CA LYS A 113 -14.92 8.30 0.67
C LYS A 113 -14.97 7.71 2.07
N GLY A 114 -15.80 8.32 2.93
CA GLY A 114 -16.06 7.81 4.27
C GLY A 114 -15.03 8.28 5.28
N CYS A 115 -15.06 7.66 6.46
CA CYS A 115 -14.15 7.89 7.58
C CYS A 115 -13.81 6.53 8.21
N GLY A 116 -12.74 6.47 9.01
CA GLY A 116 -12.24 5.23 9.61
C GLY A 116 -10.75 4.98 9.32
N TRP A 117 -10.28 3.78 9.64
CA TRP A 117 -8.89 3.40 9.46
C TRP A 117 -8.55 3.22 7.99
N PHE A 118 -7.64 4.05 7.48
CA PHE A 118 -7.07 3.89 6.16
C PHE A 118 -5.84 2.97 6.22
N GLY A 119 -5.72 2.08 5.24
CA GLY A 119 -4.57 1.20 5.07
C GLY A 119 -3.95 1.26 3.68
N ALA A 120 -2.64 1.04 3.62
CA ALA A 120 -1.91 0.80 2.39
C ALA A 120 -0.66 -0.06 2.64
N TYR A 121 -0.18 -0.72 1.60
CA TYR A 121 1.16 -1.28 1.55
C TYR A 121 2.17 -0.25 1.06
N SER A 122 3.34 -0.19 1.69
CA SER A 122 4.54 0.43 1.12
C SER A 122 5.81 -0.35 1.45
N SER A 123 6.66 -0.57 0.44
CA SER A 123 7.94 -1.27 0.63
C SER A 123 8.99 -0.47 1.40
N ALA A 124 8.77 0.83 1.58
CA ALA A 124 9.64 1.71 2.35
C ALA A 124 8.78 2.58 3.26
N LYS A 125 9.30 2.96 4.43
CA LYS A 125 8.56 3.82 5.36
C LYS A 125 8.20 5.14 4.69
N PRO A 126 6.92 5.54 4.66
CA PRO A 126 6.54 6.87 4.20
C PRO A 126 7.22 7.97 5.00
N ARG A 127 7.51 9.09 4.35
CA ARG A 127 8.04 10.28 5.01
C ARG A 127 6.93 11.05 5.72
N LYS A 128 5.75 11.08 5.09
CA LYS A 128 4.63 11.91 5.53
C LYS A 128 3.32 11.42 4.94
N CYS A 129 2.26 11.50 5.73
CA CYS A 129 0.88 11.32 5.28
C CYS A 129 0.10 12.63 5.53
N THR A 130 -0.78 13.01 4.59
CA THR A 130 -1.63 14.20 4.76
C THR A 130 -3.06 13.96 4.33
N LEU A 131 -3.98 14.61 5.02
CA LEU A 131 -5.39 14.74 4.68
C LEU A 131 -5.68 16.18 4.24
N GLY A 132 -5.84 16.40 2.94
CA GLY A 132 -5.90 17.73 2.34
C GLY A 132 -4.57 18.46 2.52
N SER A 133 -4.56 19.48 3.39
CA SER A 133 -3.37 20.24 3.79
C SER A 133 -2.83 19.84 5.17
N THR A 134 -3.56 19.01 5.92
CA THR A 134 -3.24 18.64 7.31
C THR A 134 -2.34 17.42 7.35
N VAL A 135 -1.27 17.48 8.12
CA VAL A 135 -0.39 16.32 8.38
C VAL A 135 -1.07 15.40 9.38
N VAL A 136 -1.05 14.10 9.13
CA VAL A 136 -1.60 13.08 10.03
C VAL A 136 -0.49 12.14 10.49
N ASP A 137 -0.58 11.73 11.74
CA ASP A 137 0.27 10.66 12.27
C ASP A 137 -0.14 9.33 11.65
N PHE A 138 0.84 8.46 11.42
CA PHE A 138 0.63 7.13 10.86
C PHE A 138 1.50 6.10 11.58
N ALA A 139 1.01 4.87 11.62
CA ALA A 139 1.80 3.71 11.98
C ALA A 139 2.39 3.08 10.71
N TYR A 140 3.60 2.55 10.83
CA TYR A 140 4.26 1.77 9.80
C TYR A 140 4.88 0.54 10.42
N ASP A 141 4.46 -0.63 9.97
CA ASP A 141 5.10 -1.90 10.29
C ASP A 141 6.17 -2.20 9.23
N SER A 142 7.43 -2.17 9.64
CA SER A 142 8.57 -2.45 8.75
C SER A 142 8.63 -3.90 8.28
N ASP A 143 8.05 -4.83 9.02
CA ASP A 143 8.13 -6.26 8.74
C ASP A 143 7.13 -6.67 7.65
N SER A 144 5.98 -6.01 7.60
CA SER A 144 4.93 -6.28 6.60
C SER A 144 4.81 -5.20 5.52
N GLY A 145 5.30 -3.99 5.78
CA GLY A 145 5.10 -2.81 4.94
C GLY A 145 3.74 -2.16 5.09
N LEU A 146 2.96 -2.52 6.12
CA LEU A 146 1.64 -1.95 6.37
C LEU A 146 1.75 -0.51 6.88
N VAL A 147 1.08 0.42 6.21
CA VAL A 147 0.88 1.82 6.62
C VAL A 147 -0.56 1.99 7.04
N THR A 148 -0.80 2.55 8.24
CA THR A 148 -2.17 2.85 8.71
C THR A 148 -2.26 4.23 9.37
N PHE A 149 -3.39 4.90 9.17
CA PHE A 149 -3.76 6.14 9.86
C PHE A 149 -5.28 6.31 9.85
N ASN A 150 -5.81 7.12 10.76
CA ASN A 150 -7.25 7.30 10.89
C ASN A 150 -7.75 8.52 10.10
N LEU A 151 -8.90 8.38 9.44
CA LEU A 151 -9.70 9.48 8.94
C LEU A 151 -10.80 9.76 9.96
N ASP A 152 -10.56 10.68 10.90
CA ASP A 152 -11.41 10.86 12.09
C ASP A 152 -12.85 11.29 11.79
N HIS A 153 -13.06 11.98 10.67
CA HIS A 153 -14.33 12.60 10.29
C HIS A 153 -14.60 12.40 8.81
N MET A 154 -15.86 12.56 8.40
CA MET A 154 -16.25 12.60 6.99
C MET A 154 -15.56 13.78 6.26
N PRO A 155 -15.49 13.74 4.92
CA PRO A 155 -15.00 14.87 4.13
C PRO A 155 -15.71 16.18 4.50
N GLU A 156 -15.00 17.31 4.40
CA GLU A 156 -15.56 18.63 4.73
C GLU A 156 -16.84 18.92 3.93
N GLU A 157 -17.71 19.78 4.49
CA GLU A 157 -18.99 20.11 3.87
C GLU A 157 -18.79 20.63 2.43
N GLY A 158 -19.48 20.01 1.47
CA GLY A 158 -19.33 20.29 0.03
C GLY A 158 -18.29 19.43 -0.69
N GLN A 159 -17.45 18.68 0.03
CA GLN A 159 -16.55 17.68 -0.54
C GLN A 159 -17.17 16.28 -0.45
N LYS A 160 -16.99 15.46 -1.49
CA LYS A 160 -17.46 14.07 -1.51
C LYS A 160 -16.43 13.07 -0.99
N VAL A 161 -15.17 13.47 -0.97
CA VAL A 161 -14.01 12.62 -0.73
C VAL A 161 -12.96 13.39 0.05
N HIS A 162 -12.20 12.66 0.86
CA HIS A 162 -10.93 13.10 1.41
C HIS A 162 -9.86 13.07 0.31
N THR A 163 -8.99 14.08 0.29
CA THR A 163 -7.74 14.00 -0.47
C THR A 163 -6.63 13.47 0.44
N VAL A 164 -6.32 12.19 0.32
CA VAL A 164 -5.24 11.54 1.05
C VAL A 164 -3.96 11.60 0.22
N LYS A 165 -2.84 11.97 0.83
CA LYS A 165 -1.53 11.92 0.17
C LYS A 165 -0.50 11.20 1.02
N VAL A 166 0.32 10.40 0.38
CA VAL A 166 1.45 9.69 0.99
C VAL A 166 2.72 10.06 0.23
N GLU A 167 3.65 10.68 0.94
CA GLU A 167 4.98 11.03 0.44
C GLU A 167 5.95 9.90 0.80
N LEU A 168 6.54 9.29 -0.23
CA LEU A 168 7.59 8.27 -0.14
C LEU A 168 8.94 8.88 -0.47
#